data_AF-A0A423PFP1-F1
#
_entry.id   AF-A0A423PFP1-F1
#
_cell.length_a   1.000
_cell.length_b   1.000
_cell.length_c   1.000
_cell.angle_alpha   90.00
_cell.angle_beta   90.00
_cell.angle_gamma   90.00
#
_symmetry.space_group_name_H-M   'P 1'
#
loop_
_entity.id
_entity.type
_entity.pdbx_description
1 polymer ?
#
loop_
_entity_poly.entity_id
_entity_poly.type
_entity_poly.pdbx_seq_one_letter_code
_entity_poly.pdbx_strand_id
1 'polypeptide(L)'
;MFRTTQHDTTQRQRRFLAGGLSVLLLGLSLAGCGSDTPEQIKLTGQLEAKAEAPHLDEQTSARISLVEHSAASGQDQIVAERTVHGIQRLPTGFTMRVGSALLDTANEYGLSAQLLDDDSEIIWQTNAPVAVDVFSKDKTTRLTLMPYRVAPEGPFVTYRCSDGFQFQLSHDAKGAVVRLGKRQISLHVAKSLTADATRYVDAHNDEIVSENGMTSIYFDGISHHDCSAVSEESGPDSPE
;
A
#
# COMPACT_ATOMS: atom_id res chain seq x y z
N MET A 1 -26.59 -16.44 30.76
CA MET A 1 -27.79 -15.58 30.91
C MET A 1 -27.64 -14.46 29.89
N PHE A 2 -28.32 -14.58 28.75
CA PHE A 2 -28.12 -13.73 27.58
C PHE A 2 -29.01 -12.47 27.65
N ARG A 3 -28.43 -11.29 27.42
CA ARG A 3 -29.18 -10.06 27.14
C ARG A 3 -28.82 -9.58 25.73
N THR A 4 -29.73 -9.81 24.80
CA THR A 4 -29.69 -9.32 23.43
C THR A 4 -30.45 -8.00 23.39
N THR A 5 -29.75 -6.88 23.14
CA THR A 5 -30.37 -5.58 22.89
C THR A 5 -30.52 -5.35 21.39
N GLN A 6 -31.77 -5.31 20.97
CA GLN A 6 -32.24 -5.08 19.61
C GLN A 6 -32.44 -3.57 19.44
N HIS A 7 -31.70 -2.93 18.53
CA HIS A 7 -31.91 -1.54 18.16
C HIS A 7 -32.70 -1.46 16.85
N ASP A 8 -33.93 -0.99 16.97
CA ASP A 8 -34.85 -0.63 15.90
C ASP A 8 -34.80 0.90 15.75
N THR A 9 -34.50 1.40 14.54
CA THR A 9 -34.66 2.83 14.23
C THR A 9 -35.07 3.02 12.77
N THR A 10 -36.37 2.85 12.54
CA THR A 10 -37.27 3.82 11.88
C THR A 10 -36.74 4.59 10.65
N GLN A 11 -37.14 4.05 9.51
CA GLN A 11 -37.15 4.63 8.17
C GLN A 11 -38.04 5.90 8.08
N ARG A 12 -37.46 7.06 7.76
CA ARG A 12 -38.21 8.29 7.39
C ARG A 12 -38.16 8.53 5.88
N GLN A 13 -39.21 8.10 5.18
CA GLN A 13 -39.49 8.52 3.81
C GLN A 13 -39.94 9.99 3.78
N ARG A 14 -39.19 10.86 3.10
CA ARG A 14 -39.64 12.20 2.72
C ARG A 14 -40.17 12.15 1.29
N ARG A 15 -41.49 12.25 1.17
CA ARG A 15 -42.21 12.53 -0.08
C ARG A 15 -41.90 13.97 -0.48
N PHE A 16 -41.25 14.17 -1.62
CA PHE A 16 -41.20 15.48 -2.27
C PHE A 16 -42.26 15.55 -3.37
N LEU A 17 -43.07 16.59 -3.26
CA LEU A 17 -44.21 16.90 -4.11
C LEU A 17 -43.75 17.34 -5.49
N ALA A 18 -44.39 16.77 -6.51
CA ALA A 18 -44.35 17.24 -7.87
C ALA A 18 -45.08 18.59 -7.98
N GLY A 19 -44.37 19.62 -8.45
CA GLY A 19 -44.93 20.90 -8.86
C GLY A 19 -44.29 21.29 -10.18
N GLY A 20 -45.07 21.22 -11.26
CA GLY A 20 -44.62 21.60 -12.59
C GLY A 20 -44.56 23.12 -12.78
N LEU A 21 -43.69 23.56 -13.68
CA LEU A 21 -43.89 24.78 -14.45
C LEU A 21 -43.04 24.71 -15.74
N SER A 22 -43.73 24.64 -16.87
CA SER A 22 -43.17 24.81 -18.22
C SER A 22 -42.87 26.29 -18.47
N VAL A 23 -41.65 26.64 -18.89
CA VAL A 23 -41.37 27.92 -19.58
C VAL A 23 -40.30 27.75 -20.68
N LEU A 24 -40.75 28.11 -21.88
CA LEU A 24 -40.13 28.61 -23.11
C LEU A 24 -38.61 28.50 -23.38
N LEU A 25 -38.38 28.00 -24.60
CA LEU A 25 -37.19 28.11 -25.44
C LEU A 25 -36.70 29.55 -25.65
N LEU A 26 -35.38 29.73 -25.52
CA LEU A 26 -34.60 30.69 -26.30
C LEU A 26 -33.34 29.96 -26.78
N GLY A 27 -33.37 29.56 -28.05
CA GLY A 27 -32.27 28.93 -28.74
C GLY A 27 -31.16 29.94 -29.02
N LEU A 28 -30.20 30.04 -28.10
CA LEU A 28 -28.85 30.49 -28.43
C LEU A 28 -28.04 29.26 -28.83
N SER A 29 -27.93 29.02 -30.12
CA SER A 29 -26.90 28.16 -30.69
C SER A 29 -25.55 28.85 -30.50
N LEU A 30 -25.02 28.74 -29.29
CA LEU A 30 -23.59 28.84 -29.02
C LEU A 30 -22.93 27.78 -29.88
N ALA A 31 -22.32 28.22 -30.99
CA ALA A 31 -21.31 27.45 -31.69
C ALA A 31 -20.18 27.22 -30.70
N GLY A 32 -20.33 26.17 -29.88
CA GLY A 32 -19.31 25.73 -28.97
C GLY A 32 -18.12 25.34 -29.83
N CYS A 33 -17.02 26.09 -29.69
CA CYS A 33 -15.70 25.55 -29.90
C CYS A 33 -15.57 24.35 -28.96
N GLY A 34 -16.04 23.18 -29.42
CA GLY A 34 -15.70 21.90 -28.82
C GLY A 34 -14.21 21.76 -29.03
N SER A 35 -13.44 22.13 -28.01
CA SER A 35 -12.00 21.97 -28.06
C SER A 35 -11.72 20.49 -28.26
N ASP A 36 -11.00 20.15 -29.33
CA ASP A 36 -10.49 18.80 -29.66
C ASP A 36 -9.46 18.28 -28.64
N THR A 37 -9.51 18.77 -27.40
CA THR A 37 -8.73 18.21 -26.30
C THR A 37 -9.22 16.77 -26.07
N PRO A 38 -8.32 15.77 -26.17
CA PRO A 38 -8.71 14.40 -25.89
C PRO A 38 -9.28 14.33 -24.48
N GLU A 39 -10.52 13.84 -24.38
CA GLU A 39 -11.20 13.64 -23.10
C GLU A 39 -10.40 12.68 -22.20
N GLN A 40 -9.61 11.79 -22.81
CA GLN A 40 -8.77 10.83 -22.13
C GLN A 40 -7.33 10.84 -22.66
N ILE A 41 -6.39 10.93 -21.73
CA ILE A 41 -4.97 10.67 -21.94
C ILE A 41 -4.73 9.16 -21.80
N LYS A 42 -3.97 8.59 -22.74
CA LYS A 42 -3.56 7.18 -22.72
C LYS A 42 -2.08 7.09 -22.34
N LEU A 43 -1.80 6.43 -21.22
CA LEU A 43 -0.44 6.11 -20.78
C LEU A 43 -0.17 4.63 -21.04
N THR A 44 1.00 4.33 -21.60
CA THR A 44 1.44 2.96 -21.88
C THR A 44 2.77 2.69 -21.23
N GLY A 45 2.99 1.45 -20.80
CA GLY A 45 4.27 1.08 -20.20
C GLY A 45 4.47 -0.41 -20.09
N GLN A 46 5.59 -0.76 -19.45
CA GLN A 46 6.04 -2.13 -19.24
C GLN A 46 6.56 -2.27 -17.82
N LEU A 47 6.12 -3.32 -17.13
CA LEU A 47 6.63 -3.76 -15.84
C LEU A 47 7.84 -4.67 -16.09
N GLU A 48 8.96 -4.41 -15.43
CA GLU A 48 10.20 -5.18 -15.56
C GLU A 48 10.75 -5.52 -14.17
N ALA A 49 11.39 -6.69 -13.99
CA ALA A 49 12.08 -7.01 -12.75
C ALA A 49 13.53 -6.47 -12.80
N LYS A 50 14.00 -5.86 -11.70
CA LYS A 50 15.41 -5.46 -11.55
C LYS A 50 16.37 -6.65 -11.45
N ALA A 51 15.88 -7.77 -10.92
CA ALA A 51 16.64 -8.98 -10.62
C ALA A 51 15.98 -10.20 -11.29
N GLU A 52 16.38 -11.40 -10.88
CA GLU A 52 15.70 -12.63 -11.29
C GLU A 52 14.19 -12.49 -11.06
N ALA A 53 13.41 -12.80 -12.10
CA ALA A 53 11.98 -12.59 -12.07
C ALA A 53 11.36 -13.45 -10.96
N PRO A 54 10.42 -12.90 -10.17
CA PRO A 54 9.73 -13.69 -9.17
C PRO A 54 8.96 -14.84 -9.82
N HIS A 55 8.68 -15.87 -9.01
CA HIS A 55 7.63 -16.81 -9.38
C HIS A 55 6.30 -16.07 -9.30
N LEU A 56 5.63 -15.92 -10.44
CA LEU A 56 4.32 -15.29 -10.55
C LEU A 56 3.33 -16.28 -11.12
N ASP A 57 2.07 -16.12 -10.76
CA ASP A 57 0.98 -17.01 -11.16
C ASP A 57 -0.22 -16.24 -11.72
N GLU A 58 -1.33 -16.94 -11.93
CA GLU A 58 -2.56 -16.35 -12.45
C GLU A 58 -3.33 -15.49 -11.43
N GLN A 59 -3.02 -15.62 -10.13
CA GLN A 59 -3.64 -14.82 -9.07
C GLN A 59 -2.91 -13.50 -8.86
N THR A 60 -1.62 -13.45 -9.20
CA THR A 60 -0.80 -12.23 -9.16
C THR A 60 -1.47 -11.09 -9.96
N SER A 61 -1.58 -9.93 -9.34
CA SER A 61 -2.05 -8.70 -9.97
C SER A 61 -1.02 -7.58 -9.91
N ALA A 62 -1.09 -6.63 -10.83
CA ALA A 62 -0.30 -5.41 -10.82
C ALA A 62 -1.21 -4.21 -10.59
N ARG A 63 -0.94 -3.42 -9.55
CA ARG A 63 -1.54 -2.10 -9.34
C ARG A 63 -0.57 -1.04 -9.86
N ILE A 64 -1.00 -0.27 -10.86
CA ILE A 64 -0.26 0.84 -11.43
C ILE A 64 -0.96 2.12 -11.01
N SER A 65 -0.21 3.06 -10.44
CA SER A 65 -0.75 4.34 -9.94
C SER A 65 -0.06 5.51 -10.65
N LEU A 66 -0.85 6.51 -11.04
CA LEU A 66 -0.35 7.81 -11.48
C LEU A 66 -0.37 8.74 -10.27
N VAL A 67 0.82 9.20 -9.88
CA VAL A 67 1.05 10.09 -8.75
C VAL A 67 1.31 11.49 -9.29
N GLU A 68 0.62 12.47 -8.75
CA GLU A 68 0.89 13.88 -8.97
C GLU A 68 1.78 14.42 -7.85
N HIS A 69 2.82 15.16 -8.23
CA HIS A 69 3.66 15.95 -7.34
C HIS A 69 3.30 17.42 -7.50
N SER A 70 2.59 17.96 -6.51
CA SER A 70 2.17 19.36 -6.52
C SER A 70 3.21 20.24 -5.85
N ALA A 71 3.83 21.14 -6.60
CA ALA A 71 4.79 22.11 -6.06
C ALA A 71 4.16 23.07 -5.03
N ALA A 72 2.84 23.33 -5.16
CA ALA A 72 2.12 24.23 -4.27
C ALA A 72 1.86 23.64 -2.88
N SER A 73 1.56 22.33 -2.80
CA SER A 73 1.27 21.65 -1.53
C SER A 73 2.48 20.90 -0.97
N GLY A 74 3.46 20.55 -1.82
CA GLY A 74 4.57 19.68 -1.45
C GLY A 74 4.15 18.26 -1.10
N GLN A 75 2.92 17.85 -1.45
CA GLN A 75 2.38 16.52 -1.17
C GLN A 75 2.12 15.75 -2.47
N ASP A 76 2.30 14.45 -2.36
CA ASP A 76 2.04 13.48 -3.42
C ASP A 76 0.59 13.00 -3.33
N GLN A 77 -0.12 12.95 -4.46
CA GLN A 77 -1.47 12.39 -4.50
C GLN A 77 -1.67 11.44 -5.68
N ILE A 78 -2.41 10.35 -5.45
CA ILE A 78 -2.77 9.42 -6.52
C ILE A 78 -3.96 10.00 -7.28
N VAL A 79 -3.76 10.32 -8.56
CA VAL A 79 -4.81 10.90 -9.43
C VAL A 79 -5.51 9.86 -10.29
N ALA A 80 -4.85 8.71 -10.54
CA ALA A 80 -5.45 7.59 -11.24
C ALA A 80 -4.79 6.28 -10.84
N GLU A 81 -5.55 5.19 -10.95
CA GLU A 81 -5.07 3.84 -10.66
C GLU A 81 -5.62 2.84 -11.68
N ARG A 82 -4.82 1.81 -11.99
CA ARG A 82 -5.21 0.69 -12.84
C ARG A 82 -4.67 -0.61 -12.28
N THR A 83 -5.56 -1.58 -12.11
CA THR A 83 -5.17 -2.96 -11.80
C THR A 83 -5.16 -3.82 -13.07
N VAL A 84 -4.13 -4.64 -13.21
CA VAL A 84 -3.96 -5.67 -14.26
C VAL A 84 -3.85 -7.01 -13.57
N HIS A 85 -4.78 -7.92 -13.81
CA HIS A 85 -4.80 -9.25 -13.19
C HIS A 85 -4.09 -10.29 -14.06
N GLY A 86 -3.69 -11.42 -13.47
CA GLY A 86 -3.14 -12.56 -14.20
C GLY A 86 -1.71 -12.33 -14.70
N ILE A 87 -0.88 -11.67 -13.90
CA ILE A 87 0.52 -11.37 -14.27
C ILE A 87 1.38 -12.63 -14.05
N GLN A 88 1.48 -13.49 -15.05
CA GLN A 88 2.24 -14.74 -14.94
C GLN A 88 3.75 -14.59 -15.27
N ARG A 89 4.17 -13.46 -15.84
CA ARG A 89 5.57 -13.25 -16.24
C ARG A 89 5.93 -11.78 -16.30
N LEU A 90 7.22 -11.49 -16.15
CA LEU A 90 7.82 -10.20 -16.49
C LEU A 90 8.80 -10.38 -17.67
N PRO A 91 8.89 -9.41 -18.60
CA PRO A 91 8.17 -8.14 -18.54
C PRO A 91 6.72 -8.24 -19.05
N THR A 92 5.82 -7.39 -18.51
CA THR A 92 4.40 -7.34 -18.90
C THR A 92 3.96 -5.90 -19.19
N GLY A 93 3.23 -5.71 -20.30
CA GLY A 93 2.74 -4.40 -20.72
C GLY A 93 1.48 -3.97 -19.96
N PHE A 94 1.29 -2.66 -19.82
CA PHE A 94 0.06 -2.08 -19.28
C PHE A 94 -0.43 -0.89 -20.11
N THR A 95 -1.70 -0.55 -19.94
CA THR A 95 -2.32 0.67 -20.47
C THR A 95 -3.24 1.27 -19.41
N MET A 96 -3.09 2.56 -19.17
CA MET A 96 -3.91 3.35 -18.27
C MET A 96 -4.57 4.48 -19.08
N ARG A 97 -5.83 4.79 -18.78
CA ARG A 97 -6.55 5.95 -19.34
C ARG A 97 -6.91 6.89 -18.21
N VAL A 98 -6.64 8.17 -18.38
CA VAL A 98 -6.86 9.21 -17.36
C VAL A 98 -7.64 10.35 -18.00
N GLY A 99 -8.67 10.86 -17.31
CA GLY A 99 -9.42 12.01 -17.78
C GLY A 99 -8.54 13.26 -17.75
N SER A 100 -8.44 13.99 -18.87
CA SER A 100 -7.57 15.18 -18.96
C SER A 100 -7.95 16.29 -17.96
N ALA A 101 -9.20 16.34 -17.52
CA ALA A 101 -9.68 17.27 -16.50
C ALA A 101 -9.11 17.03 -15.08
N LEU A 102 -8.48 15.87 -14.85
CA LEU A 102 -7.80 15.54 -13.59
C LEU A 102 -6.32 15.93 -13.60
N LEU A 103 -5.82 16.48 -14.71
CA LEU A 103 -4.41 16.80 -14.92
C LEU A 103 -4.23 18.31 -15.06
N ASP A 104 -3.27 18.85 -14.32
CA ASP A 104 -2.83 20.23 -14.38
C ASP A 104 -1.47 20.31 -15.07
N THR A 105 -1.35 21.19 -16.06
CA THR A 105 -0.10 21.45 -16.77
C THR A 105 1.01 22.05 -15.89
N ALA A 106 0.67 22.58 -14.71
CA ALA A 106 1.63 23.14 -13.77
C ALA A 106 2.24 22.10 -12.82
N ASN A 107 1.71 20.87 -12.78
CA ASN A 107 2.16 19.82 -11.88
C ASN A 107 3.04 18.80 -12.60
N GLU A 108 3.84 18.08 -11.82
CA GLU A 108 4.65 16.96 -12.30
C GLU A 108 3.96 15.63 -11.98
N TYR A 109 4.20 14.61 -12.81
CA TYR A 109 3.56 13.31 -12.68
C TYR A 109 4.58 12.18 -12.70
N GLY A 110 4.31 11.14 -11.93
CA GLY A 110 5.10 9.91 -11.89
C GLY A 110 4.22 8.66 -11.92
N LEU A 111 4.67 7.61 -12.59
CA LEU A 111 4.04 6.29 -12.53
C LEU A 111 4.76 5.42 -11.50
N SER A 112 4.00 4.80 -10.61
CA SER A 112 4.48 3.74 -9.72
C SER A 112 3.73 2.44 -10.00
N ALA A 113 4.33 1.31 -9.59
CA ALA A 113 3.68 0.02 -9.71
C ALA A 113 4.00 -0.88 -8.51
N GLN A 114 3.04 -1.73 -8.17
CA GLN A 114 3.14 -2.78 -7.18
C GLN A 114 2.60 -4.07 -7.78
N LEU A 115 3.29 -5.20 -7.54
CA LEU A 115 2.71 -6.52 -7.73
C LEU A 115 2.14 -6.99 -6.41
N LEU A 116 0.93 -7.54 -6.48
CA LEU A 116 0.23 -8.13 -5.38
C LEU A 116 -0.01 -9.61 -5.63
N ASP A 117 0.09 -10.43 -4.60
CA ASP A 117 -0.32 -11.83 -4.62
C ASP A 117 -1.84 -12.00 -4.46
N ASP A 118 -2.29 -13.24 -4.22
CA ASP A 118 -3.69 -13.61 -4.02
C ASP A 118 -4.31 -13.02 -2.75
N ASP A 119 -3.49 -12.81 -1.71
CA ASP A 119 -3.88 -12.17 -0.45
C ASP A 119 -3.82 -10.63 -0.50
N SER A 120 -3.53 -10.07 -1.68
CA SER A 120 -3.34 -8.63 -1.88
C SER A 120 -2.15 -8.05 -1.12
N GLU A 121 -1.15 -8.86 -0.77
CA GLU A 121 0.11 -8.38 -0.20
C GLU A 121 1.04 -7.88 -1.29
N ILE A 122 1.80 -6.83 -1.01
CA ILE A 122 2.76 -6.28 -1.97
C ILE A 122 4.01 -7.15 -1.97
N ILE A 123 4.24 -7.88 -3.06
CA ILE A 123 5.42 -8.74 -3.22
C ILE A 123 6.57 -8.03 -3.96
N TRP A 124 6.25 -7.09 -4.84
CA TRP A 124 7.23 -6.28 -5.59
C TRP A 124 6.72 -4.86 -5.79
N GLN A 125 7.61 -3.87 -5.86
CA GLN A 125 7.23 -2.49 -6.14
C GLN A 125 8.31 -1.70 -6.88
N THR A 126 7.93 -0.59 -7.51
CA THR A 126 8.85 0.47 -7.90
C THR A 126 9.43 1.15 -6.65
N ASN A 127 10.72 1.53 -6.66
CA ASN A 127 11.34 2.23 -5.53
C ASN A 127 10.76 3.63 -5.30
N ALA A 128 10.44 4.32 -6.39
CA ALA A 128 9.88 5.66 -6.42
C ALA A 128 9.04 5.82 -7.70
N PRO A 129 8.10 6.79 -7.75
CA PRO A 129 7.41 7.13 -8.98
C PRO A 129 8.40 7.50 -10.10
N VAL A 130 8.20 6.92 -11.28
CA VAL A 130 8.99 7.22 -12.49
C VAL A 130 8.35 8.38 -13.21
N ALA A 131 9.06 9.49 -13.35
CA ALA A 131 8.56 10.69 -14.00
C ALA A 131 8.00 10.41 -15.42
N VAL A 132 6.81 10.94 -15.69
CA VAL A 132 6.13 10.83 -16.99
C VAL A 132 5.62 12.19 -17.45
N ASP A 133 5.74 12.43 -18.76
CA ASP A 133 5.04 13.51 -19.42
C ASP A 133 3.68 12.97 -19.86
N VAL A 134 2.64 13.31 -19.11
CA VAL A 134 1.27 12.83 -19.37
C VAL A 134 0.65 13.45 -20.62
N PHE A 135 1.20 14.55 -21.14
CA PHE A 135 0.68 15.23 -22.33
C PHE A 135 1.43 14.82 -23.61
N SER A 136 2.55 14.12 -23.48
CA SER A 136 3.28 13.53 -24.60
C SER A 136 2.60 12.26 -25.12
N LYS A 137 2.33 12.22 -26.42
CA LYS A 137 1.79 11.03 -27.08
C LYS A 137 2.89 10.00 -27.34
N ASP A 138 2.50 8.73 -27.34
CA ASP A 138 3.30 7.59 -27.83
C ASP A 138 4.59 7.26 -27.06
N LYS A 139 4.73 7.75 -25.82
CA LYS A 139 5.82 7.33 -24.94
C LYS A 139 5.44 6.08 -24.14
N THR A 140 6.26 5.04 -24.26
CA THR A 140 6.17 3.84 -23.39
C THR A 140 7.10 4.01 -22.20
N THR A 141 6.55 3.97 -20.99
CA THR A 141 7.32 4.08 -19.73
C THR A 141 7.71 2.71 -19.22
N ARG A 142 8.98 2.52 -18.84
CA ARG A 142 9.43 1.29 -18.16
C ARG A 142 9.39 1.49 -16.65
N LEU A 143 8.74 0.59 -15.94
CA LEU A 143 8.66 0.55 -14.49
C LEU A 143 9.45 -0.65 -13.99
N THR A 144 10.61 -0.38 -13.40
CA THR A 144 11.48 -1.41 -12.83
C THR A 144 11.04 -1.70 -11.40
N LEU A 145 10.56 -2.91 -11.21
CA LEU A 145 10.14 -3.49 -9.94
C LEU A 145 11.32 -4.09 -9.20
N MET A 146 11.31 -3.98 -7.88
CA MET A 146 12.20 -4.67 -6.97
C MET A 146 11.38 -5.43 -5.92
N PRO A 147 11.93 -6.50 -5.32
CA PRO A 147 11.25 -7.22 -4.25
C PRO A 147 10.82 -6.22 -3.18
N TYR A 148 9.56 -6.29 -2.80
CA TYR A 148 9.07 -5.51 -1.67
C TYR A 148 9.73 -6.09 -0.43
N ARG A 149 10.61 -5.31 0.19
CA ARG A 149 11.21 -5.65 1.48
C ARG A 149 10.77 -4.59 2.45
N VAL A 150 10.00 -4.98 3.46
CA VAL A 150 10.09 -4.29 4.74
C VAL A 150 11.49 -4.60 5.26
N ALA A 151 12.47 -3.77 4.94
CA ALA A 151 13.80 -3.86 5.51
C ALA A 151 13.91 -2.71 6.50
N PRO A 152 13.46 -2.91 7.75
CA PRO A 152 13.53 -1.85 8.74
C PRO A 152 14.97 -1.37 8.86
N GLU A 153 15.12 -0.05 8.91
CA GLU A 153 16.43 0.60 9.01
C GLU A 153 16.93 0.50 10.46
N GLY A 154 17.24 -0.71 10.94
CA GLY A 154 17.62 -0.93 12.33
C GLY A 154 18.43 -2.21 12.57
N PRO A 155 19.27 -2.25 13.63
CA PRO A 155 19.92 -3.47 14.05
C PRO A 155 18.88 -4.49 14.52
N PHE A 156 19.22 -5.78 14.43
CA PHE A 156 18.43 -6.81 15.09
C PHE A 156 18.72 -6.80 16.58
N VAL A 157 17.66 -6.69 17.38
CA VAL A 157 17.69 -6.81 18.83
C VAL A 157 17.15 -8.19 19.20
N THR A 158 17.84 -8.90 20.09
CA THR A 158 17.38 -10.20 20.60
C THR A 158 16.34 -9.95 21.69
N TYR A 159 15.20 -10.63 21.61
CA TYR A 159 14.15 -10.63 22.63
C TYR A 159 14.03 -12.00 23.27
N ARG A 160 13.73 -12.02 24.58
CA ARG A 160 13.38 -13.23 25.32
C ARG A 160 12.06 -13.01 26.06
N CYS A 161 11.11 -13.92 25.85
CA CYS A 161 9.80 -13.96 26.48
C CYS A 161 9.83 -14.71 27.81
N SER A 162 8.77 -14.55 28.62
CA SER A 162 8.67 -15.15 29.97
C SER A 162 8.61 -16.68 29.95
N ASP A 163 8.18 -17.28 28.85
CA ASP A 163 8.15 -18.73 28.62
C ASP A 163 9.45 -19.29 28.05
N GLY A 164 10.47 -18.45 27.88
CA GLY A 164 11.79 -18.81 27.35
C GLY A 164 11.90 -18.75 25.83
N PHE A 165 10.82 -18.40 25.11
CA PHE A 165 10.87 -18.18 23.67
C PHE A 165 11.83 -17.03 23.33
N GLN A 166 12.60 -17.19 22.26
CA GLN A 166 13.61 -16.22 21.83
C GLN A 166 13.50 -15.94 20.33
N PHE A 167 13.60 -14.67 19.98
CA PHE A 167 13.58 -14.19 18.60
C PHE A 167 14.50 -12.98 18.44
N GLN A 168 14.81 -12.61 17.21
CA GLN A 168 15.43 -11.31 16.92
C GLN A 168 14.44 -10.44 16.16
N LEU A 169 14.40 -9.16 16.49
CA LEU A 169 13.51 -8.18 15.88
C LEU A 169 14.33 -6.98 15.42
N SER A 170 14.15 -6.59 14.16
CA SER A 170 14.48 -5.24 13.68
C SER A 170 13.17 -4.58 13.27
N HIS A 171 12.95 -3.33 13.64
CA HIS A 171 11.71 -2.63 13.33
C HIS A 171 11.92 -1.12 13.22
N ASP A 172 11.07 -0.48 12.43
CA ASP A 172 10.99 0.98 12.28
C ASP A 172 9.52 1.41 12.10
N ALA A 173 9.30 2.65 11.65
CA ALA A 173 7.97 3.18 11.40
C ALA A 173 7.25 2.55 10.18
N LYS A 174 7.99 1.87 9.28
CA LYS A 174 7.46 1.26 8.04
C LYS A 174 7.08 -0.20 8.26
N GLY A 175 7.79 -0.90 9.14
CA GLY A 175 7.41 -2.25 9.56
C GLY A 175 8.47 -2.94 10.41
N ALA A 176 8.40 -4.26 10.46
CA ALA A 176 9.29 -5.09 11.27
C ALA A 176 9.77 -6.32 10.50
N VAL A 177 10.92 -6.86 10.91
CA VAL A 177 11.44 -8.15 10.47
C VAL A 177 11.80 -8.96 11.69
N VAL A 178 11.25 -10.17 11.76
CA VAL A 178 11.48 -11.13 12.83
C VAL A 178 12.38 -12.25 12.31
N ARG A 179 13.36 -12.66 13.11
CA ARG A 179 14.15 -13.87 12.87
C ARG A 179 13.91 -14.90 13.96
N LEU A 180 13.51 -16.09 13.52
CA LEU A 180 13.27 -17.28 14.34
C LEU A 180 14.28 -18.35 13.88
N GLY A 181 15.48 -18.31 14.44
CA GLY A 181 16.60 -19.13 13.98
C GLY A 181 16.97 -18.84 12.53
N LYS A 182 16.60 -19.75 11.61
CA LYS A 182 16.84 -19.61 10.15
C LYS A 182 15.64 -19.00 9.39
N ARG A 183 14.47 -18.91 10.01
CA ARG A 183 13.27 -18.33 9.39
C ARG A 183 13.29 -16.81 9.57
N GLN A 184 12.94 -16.06 8.52
CA GLN A 184 12.78 -14.61 8.57
C GLN A 184 11.38 -14.26 8.10
N ILE A 185 10.69 -13.39 8.84
CA ILE A 185 9.31 -12.98 8.58
C ILE A 185 9.27 -11.47 8.53
N SER A 186 8.63 -10.91 7.50
CA SER A 186 8.44 -9.46 7.35
C SER A 186 7.02 -9.13 7.79
N LEU A 187 6.88 -8.13 8.65
CA LEU A 187 5.59 -7.68 9.18
C LEU A 187 5.39 -6.21 8.79
N HIS A 188 4.17 -5.84 8.44
CA HIS A 188 3.80 -4.48 8.10
C HIS A 188 3.23 -3.75 9.31
N VAL A 189 3.45 -2.44 9.40
CA VAL A 189 2.76 -1.65 10.42
C VAL A 189 1.24 -1.72 10.23
N ALA A 190 0.52 -1.98 11.31
CA ALA A 190 -0.94 -2.04 11.32
C ALA A 190 -1.51 -1.04 12.32
N LYS A 191 -2.80 -0.71 12.14
CA LYS A 191 -3.50 0.15 13.09
C LYS A 191 -3.50 -0.51 14.47
N SER A 192 -3.00 0.24 15.45
CA SER A 192 -2.96 -0.21 16.83
C SER A 192 -4.32 -0.05 17.54
N LEU A 193 -4.54 -0.84 18.58
CA LEU A 193 -5.77 -0.80 19.39
C LEU A 193 -5.72 0.27 20.48
N THR A 194 -4.51 0.64 20.91
CA THR A 194 -4.24 1.69 21.90
C THR A 194 -3.32 2.75 21.30
N ALA A 195 -3.30 3.95 21.88
CA ALA A 195 -2.49 5.06 21.37
C ALA A 195 -0.97 4.84 21.55
N ASP A 196 -0.60 4.06 22.56
CA ASP A 196 0.81 3.86 22.97
C ASP A 196 1.38 2.52 22.48
N ALA A 197 0.59 1.72 21.77
CA ALA A 197 1.03 0.46 21.20
C ALA A 197 1.42 0.62 19.73
N THR A 198 2.51 -0.04 19.33
CA THR A 198 2.86 -0.26 17.93
C THR A 198 2.55 -1.71 17.57
N ARG A 199 1.83 -1.90 16.46
CA ARG A 199 1.40 -3.21 15.98
C ARG A 199 1.98 -3.49 14.61
N TYR A 200 2.55 -4.67 14.43
CA TYR A 200 3.03 -5.18 13.16
C TYR A 200 2.35 -6.52 12.84
N VAL A 201 1.92 -6.73 11.59
CA VAL A 201 1.18 -7.93 11.17
C VAL A 201 1.52 -8.34 9.74
N ASP A 202 1.39 -9.62 9.40
CA ASP A 202 1.39 -10.14 8.01
C ASP A 202 0.02 -10.74 7.60
N ALA A 203 -0.09 -11.28 6.38
CA ALA A 203 -1.30 -11.95 5.90
C ALA A 203 -1.68 -13.22 6.68
N HIS A 204 -0.70 -13.91 7.27
CA HIS A 204 -0.95 -15.11 8.07
C HIS A 204 -1.47 -14.78 9.49
N ASN A 205 -1.67 -13.49 9.78
CA ASN A 205 -1.99 -12.96 11.11
C ASN A 205 -0.89 -13.21 12.14
N ASP A 206 0.34 -13.43 11.68
CA ASP A 206 1.49 -13.36 12.56
C ASP A 206 1.67 -11.91 13.02
N GLU A 207 1.92 -11.69 14.30
CA GLU A 207 1.80 -10.38 14.91
C GLU A 207 2.91 -10.09 15.91
N ILE A 208 3.35 -8.82 15.95
CA ILE A 208 4.09 -8.24 17.06
C ILE A 208 3.34 -7.02 17.57
N VAL A 209 3.16 -6.95 18.89
CA VAL A 209 2.63 -5.77 19.58
C VAL A 209 3.67 -5.31 20.60
N SER A 210 4.11 -4.07 20.49
CA SER A 210 4.96 -3.41 21.48
C SER A 210 4.16 -2.33 22.19
N GLU A 211 3.95 -2.47 23.49
CA GLU A 211 3.17 -1.54 24.31
C GLU A 211 3.87 -1.36 25.67
N ASN A 212 4.04 -0.10 26.12
CA ASN A 212 4.67 0.22 27.41
C ASN A 212 6.05 -0.44 27.64
N GLY A 213 6.85 -0.59 26.57
CA GLY A 213 8.17 -1.23 26.63
C GLY A 213 8.14 -2.75 26.70
N MET A 214 6.96 -3.36 26.74
CA MET A 214 6.77 -4.81 26.68
C MET A 214 6.41 -5.22 25.26
N THR A 215 7.01 -6.30 24.77
CA THR A 215 6.67 -6.85 23.46
C THR A 215 5.96 -8.18 23.63
N SER A 216 4.85 -8.37 22.91
CA SER A 216 4.19 -9.66 22.73
C SER A 216 4.26 -10.05 21.26
N ILE A 217 4.25 -11.34 21.02
CA ILE A 217 4.46 -11.91 19.70
C ILE A 217 3.49 -13.09 19.52
N TYR A 218 2.83 -13.17 18.38
CA TYR A 218 1.92 -14.26 18.02
C TYR A 218 2.39 -14.86 16.69
N PHE A 219 2.81 -16.11 16.72
CA PHE A 219 3.33 -16.83 15.54
C PHE A 219 2.77 -18.24 15.49
N ASP A 220 2.32 -18.68 14.31
CA ASP A 220 1.85 -20.06 14.07
C ASP A 220 0.77 -20.51 15.07
N GLY A 221 -0.09 -19.59 15.52
CA GLY A 221 -1.16 -19.89 16.48
C GLY A 221 -0.77 -19.86 17.96
N ILE A 222 0.48 -19.51 18.28
CA ILE A 222 1.01 -19.49 19.65
C ILE A 222 1.35 -18.04 20.02
N SER A 223 0.91 -17.60 21.21
CA SER A 223 1.27 -16.30 21.76
C SER A 223 2.36 -16.43 22.81
N HIS A 224 3.40 -15.60 22.67
CA HIS A 224 4.45 -15.42 23.68
C HIS A 224 4.37 -13.99 24.20
N HIS A 225 4.35 -13.86 25.53
CA HIS A 225 4.15 -12.58 26.22
C HIS A 225 5.40 -12.17 26.99
N ASP A 226 5.37 -10.92 27.45
CA ASP A 226 6.40 -10.34 28.32
C ASP A 226 7.82 -10.44 27.75
N CYS A 227 7.94 -10.26 26.44
CA CYS A 227 9.21 -10.31 25.76
C CYS A 227 9.96 -9.00 25.96
N SER A 228 11.18 -9.12 26.49
CA SER A 228 12.08 -7.99 26.72
C SER A 228 13.36 -8.15 25.91
N ALA A 229 13.93 -7.02 25.51
CA ALA A 229 15.22 -7.00 24.82
C ALA A 229 16.30 -7.53 25.77
N VAL A 230 17.08 -8.50 25.28
CA VAL A 230 18.27 -9.02 25.95
C VAL A 230 19.44 -8.15 25.51
N SER A 231 19.94 -7.31 26.42
CA SER A 231 21.22 -6.66 26.22
C SER A 231 22.29 -7.75 26.09
N GLU A 232 23.00 -7.79 24.97
CA GLU A 232 24.26 -8.53 24.89
C GLU A 232 25.23 -7.81 25.85
N GLU A 233 25.21 -8.19 27.13
CA GLU A 233 26.29 -7.83 28.04
C GLU A 233 27.57 -8.38 27.41
N SER A 234 28.45 -7.45 27.00
CA SER A 234 29.81 -7.70 26.56
C SER A 234 30.40 -8.84 27.37
N GLY A 235 30.63 -9.97 26.69
CA GLY A 235 31.06 -11.21 27.32
C GLY A 235 32.30 -11.03 28.20
N PRO A 236 32.51 -11.92 29.18
CA PRO A 236 33.60 -11.80 30.14
C PRO A 236 34.94 -11.70 29.41
N ASP A 237 35.70 -10.65 29.73
CA ASP A 237 37.13 -10.54 29.44
C ASP A 237 37.76 -11.91 29.70
N SER A 238 38.29 -12.55 28.64
CA SER A 238 39.03 -13.79 28.80
C SER A 238 40.30 -13.46 29.58
N PRO A 239 40.52 -14.02 30.78
CA PRO A 239 41.82 -13.90 31.42
C PRO A 239 42.82 -14.75 30.63
N GLU A 240 43.92 -14.12 30.20
CA GLU A 240 45.14 -14.77 29.68
C GLU A 240 45.75 -15.75 30.69
#